data_AF-A0A328T415-F1
#
_entry.id   AF-A0A328T415-F1
#
_cell.length_a   1.000
_cell.length_b   1.000
_cell.length_c   1.000
_cell.angle_alpha   90.00
_cell.angle_beta   90.00
_cell.angle_gamma   90.00
#
_symmetry.space_group_name_H-M   'P 1'
#
loop_
_entity.id
_entity.type
_entity.pdbx_description
1 polymer ?
#
loop_
_entity_poly.entity_id
_entity_poly.type
_entity_poly.pdbx_seq_one_letter_code
_entity_poly.pdbx_strand_id
1 'polypeptide(L)'
;MTTSQAAVQFDLSSVPRNAAVGSALLELSGGLSPLDPPIGRGTAEQCKVMYIGEATEGWSGGIYYSGGSLGPRRFIPSRPARPHPGPNVHPHHVNVTQTVNAWLHGTRPNNGFTITPDMTRALAAFHATDHDGFMCDAGFSHATLVLNVLVPAG
;
A
#
# COMPACT_ATOMS: atom_id res chain seq x y z
N MET A 1 18.99 -8.48 -8.10
CA MET A 1 17.77 -8.75 -7.31
C MET A 1 16.58 -8.36 -8.15
N THR A 2 15.66 -9.28 -8.42
CA THR A 2 14.42 -8.99 -9.14
C THR A 2 13.44 -8.33 -8.17
N THR A 3 13.00 -7.11 -8.47
CA THR A 3 11.98 -6.43 -7.66
C THR A 3 10.63 -7.11 -7.90
N SER A 4 10.10 -7.81 -6.91
CA SER A 4 8.78 -8.44 -7.01
C SER A 4 7.68 -7.41 -6.73
N GLN A 5 6.75 -7.24 -7.68
CA GLN A 5 5.52 -6.49 -7.46
C GLN A 5 4.41 -7.42 -6.97
N ALA A 6 3.72 -7.03 -5.91
CA ALA A 6 2.47 -7.64 -5.49
C ALA A 6 1.28 -6.84 -6.02
N ALA A 7 0.13 -7.47 -6.16
CA ALA A 7 -1.11 -6.77 -6.46
C ALA A 7 -2.29 -7.36 -5.69
N VAL A 8 -3.26 -6.48 -5.41
CA VAL A 8 -4.48 -6.81 -4.68
C VAL A 8 -5.67 -6.24 -5.43
N GLN A 9 -6.67 -7.08 -5.65
CA GLN A 9 -7.95 -6.71 -6.22
C GLN A 9 -9.00 -6.61 -5.11
N PHE A 10 -9.88 -5.61 -5.19
CA PHE A 10 -11.01 -5.47 -4.30
C PHE A 10 -12.33 -5.71 -5.04
N ASP A 11 -13.19 -6.52 -4.43
CA ASP A 11 -14.59 -6.59 -4.84
C ASP A 11 -15.38 -5.43 -4.20
N LEU A 12 -15.99 -4.62 -5.06
CA LEU A 12 -16.81 -3.46 -4.67
C LEU A 12 -18.31 -3.72 -4.93
N SER A 13 -18.70 -4.96 -5.22
CA SER A 13 -20.08 -5.34 -5.53
C SER A 13 -21.09 -4.99 -4.43
N SER A 14 -20.62 -4.88 -3.18
CA SER A 14 -21.42 -4.49 -2.01
C SER A 14 -21.62 -2.98 -1.87
N VAL A 15 -20.90 -2.15 -2.64
CA VAL A 15 -21.05 -0.69 -2.59
C VAL A 15 -22.27 -0.25 -3.41
N PRO A 16 -23.22 0.50 -2.83
CA PRO A 16 -24.39 0.96 -3.59
C PRO A 16 -23.97 1.80 -4.80
N ARG A 17 -24.61 1.58 -5.96
CA ARG A 17 -24.25 2.26 -7.22
C ARG A 17 -24.33 3.79 -7.18
N ASN A 18 -25.14 4.35 -6.28
CA ASN A 18 -25.33 5.79 -6.11
C ASN A 18 -24.64 6.34 -4.86
N ALA A 19 -23.80 5.54 -4.21
CA ALA A 19 -23.05 6.00 -3.04
C ALA A 19 -21.98 7.01 -3.46
N ALA A 20 -21.88 8.11 -2.71
CA ALA A 20 -20.75 9.02 -2.81
C ALA A 20 -19.62 8.54 -1.88
N VAL A 21 -18.37 8.56 -2.35
CA VAL A 21 -17.23 8.24 -1.48
C VAL A 21 -16.90 9.45 -0.62
N GLY A 22 -17.14 9.35 0.69
CA GLY A 22 -16.70 10.36 1.64
C GLY A 22 -15.19 10.27 1.90
N SER A 23 -14.68 9.06 2.13
CA SER A 23 -13.25 8.79 2.20
C SER A 23 -12.92 7.33 1.87
N ALA A 24 -11.71 7.09 1.38
CA ALA A 24 -11.17 5.75 1.21
C ALA A 24 -9.70 5.69 1.67
N LEU A 25 -9.38 4.68 2.48
CA LEU A 25 -8.03 4.39 2.96
C LEU A 25 -7.65 2.97 2.57
N LEU A 26 -6.50 2.83 1.92
CA LEU A 26 -5.82 1.55 1.79
C LEU A 26 -4.92 1.38 3.00
N GLU A 27 -5.19 0.37 3.81
CA GLU A 27 -4.37 -0.03 4.94
C GLU A 27 -3.55 -1.25 4.54
N LEU A 28 -2.23 -1.11 4.53
CA LEU A 28 -1.30 -2.23 4.36
C LEU A 28 -0.79 -2.62 5.74
N SER A 29 -0.86 -3.90 6.09
CA SER A 29 -0.44 -4.36 7.39
C SER A 29 0.35 -5.67 7.37
N GLY A 30 1.22 -5.76 8.37
CA GLY A 30 2.13 -6.87 8.63
C GLY A 30 3.52 -6.63 8.05
N GLY A 31 4.54 -7.24 8.64
CA GLY A 31 5.88 -7.27 8.05
C GLY A 31 7.02 -6.77 8.92
N LEU A 32 7.15 -7.24 10.17
CA LEU A 32 8.45 -7.71 10.68
C LEU A 32 8.26 -9.03 11.42
N SER A 33 9.26 -9.91 11.31
CA SER A 33 9.34 -11.17 12.04
C SER A 33 9.47 -10.86 13.54
N PRO A 34 8.87 -11.63 14.47
CA PRO A 34 8.99 -11.42 15.93
C PRO A 34 10.42 -11.57 16.48
N LEU A 35 11.42 -11.72 15.61
CA LEU A 35 12.81 -12.00 15.94
C LEU A 35 13.72 -10.76 15.92
N ASP A 36 13.27 -9.61 15.44
CA ASP A 36 14.07 -8.38 15.50
C ASP A 36 13.78 -7.63 16.81
N PRO A 37 14.79 -7.34 17.65
CA PRO A 37 14.59 -6.52 18.84
C PRO A 37 14.06 -5.12 18.45
N PRO A 38 13.39 -4.40 19.37
CA PRO A 38 12.69 -3.15 19.09
C PRO A 38 13.60 -1.95 18.89
N ILE A 39 14.68 -2.11 18.13
CA ILE A 39 15.60 -1.06 17.75
C ILE A 39 15.14 -0.59 16.36
N GLY A 40 14.37 0.50 16.33
CA GLY A 40 14.14 1.19 15.07
C GLY A 40 15.46 1.73 14.52
N ARG A 41 15.60 1.74 13.19
CA ARG A 41 16.82 2.12 12.49
C ARG A 41 16.51 3.10 11.36
N GLY A 42 17.32 4.14 11.24
CA GLY A 42 17.22 5.11 10.14
C GLY A 42 16.17 6.22 10.32
N THR A 43 16.02 7.06 9.29
CA THR A 43 15.19 8.28 9.26
C THR A 43 13.84 8.07 8.58
N ALA A 44 12.95 9.05 8.72
CA ALA A 44 11.61 8.99 8.14
C ALA A 44 11.61 8.90 6.61
N GLU A 45 12.58 9.54 5.98
CA GLU A 45 12.82 9.54 4.55
C GLU A 45 13.30 8.17 4.05
N GLN A 46 14.04 7.44 4.88
CA GLN A 46 14.51 6.09 4.60
C GLN A 46 13.35 5.06 4.67
N CYS A 47 12.30 5.32 5.46
CA CYS A 47 11.12 4.46 5.53
C CYS A 47 10.15 4.53 4.34
N LYS A 48 10.49 5.26 3.27
CA LYS A 48 9.75 5.22 2.00
C LYS A 48 10.09 3.96 1.20
N VAL A 49 9.84 2.79 1.76
CA VAL A 49 10.28 1.49 1.20
C VAL A 49 9.24 0.80 0.33
N MET A 50 8.06 1.39 0.15
CA MET A 50 7.00 0.85 -0.72
C MET A 50 6.48 1.90 -1.69
N TYR A 51 6.32 1.49 -2.95
CA TYR A 51 5.62 2.23 -3.99
C TYR A 51 4.25 1.62 -4.22
N ILE A 52 3.23 2.47 -4.21
CA ILE A 52 1.84 2.08 -4.43
C ILE A 52 1.35 2.71 -5.73
N GLY A 53 0.68 1.92 -6.55
CA GLY A 53 0.03 2.41 -7.75
C GLY A 53 -1.29 1.72 -7.99
N GLU A 54 -2.22 2.40 -8.65
CA GLU A 54 -3.42 1.78 -9.19
C GLU A 54 -3.05 0.82 -10.32
N ALA A 55 -3.62 -0.38 -10.31
CA ALA A 55 -3.48 -1.38 -11.36
C ALA A 55 -4.24 -0.94 -12.61
N THR A 56 -3.53 -0.77 -13.74
CA THR A 56 -4.14 -0.26 -15.00
C THR A 56 -4.42 -1.33 -16.04
N GLU A 57 -3.87 -2.53 -15.89
CA GLU A 57 -4.10 -3.67 -16.78
C GLU A 57 -5.07 -4.70 -16.17
N GLY A 58 -5.65 -5.53 -17.05
CA GLY A 58 -6.61 -6.55 -16.64
C GLY A 58 -5.96 -7.72 -15.89
N TRP A 59 -6.70 -8.30 -14.94
CA TRP A 59 -6.25 -9.38 -14.07
C TRP A 59 -5.91 -10.69 -14.79
N SER A 60 -6.44 -10.89 -16.00
CA SER A 60 -6.08 -12.03 -16.88
C SER A 60 -4.72 -11.89 -17.55
N GLY A 61 -4.08 -10.72 -17.49
CA GLY A 61 -2.82 -10.40 -18.17
C GLY A 61 -1.55 -10.97 -17.52
N GLY A 62 -1.65 -11.68 -16.39
CA GLY A 62 -0.51 -12.42 -15.80
C GLY A 62 0.57 -11.54 -15.14
N ILE A 63 0.29 -10.27 -14.86
CA ILE A 63 1.26 -9.26 -14.40
C ILE A 63 1.73 -9.51 -12.95
N TYR A 64 1.16 -10.49 -12.25
CA TYR A 64 1.25 -10.65 -10.80
C TYR A 64 1.92 -11.97 -10.36
N TYR A 65 2.70 -12.60 -11.24
CA TYR A 65 3.57 -13.70 -10.83
C TYR A 65 4.82 -13.13 -10.14
N SER A 66 5.03 -13.58 -8.91
CA SER A 66 6.15 -13.23 -8.03
C SER A 66 7.49 -13.21 -8.77
N GLY A 67 8.02 -12.00 -9.01
CA GLY A 67 9.36 -11.78 -9.59
C GLY A 67 9.42 -11.29 -11.04
N GLY A 68 8.28 -10.99 -11.68
CA GLY A 68 8.23 -10.35 -12.99
C GLY A 68 8.59 -8.85 -12.98
N SER A 69 8.83 -8.29 -14.18
CA SER A 69 8.99 -6.85 -14.41
C SER A 69 7.83 -6.04 -13.83
N LEU A 70 8.08 -4.79 -13.41
CA LEU A 70 7.04 -3.91 -12.89
C LEU A 70 5.90 -3.76 -13.90
N GLY A 71 4.71 -4.22 -13.53
CA GLY A 71 3.50 -3.99 -14.31
C GLY A 71 3.18 -2.50 -14.43
N PRO A 72 2.47 -2.09 -15.49
CA PRO A 72 2.02 -0.71 -15.62
C PRO A 72 1.05 -0.36 -14.50
N ARG A 73 1.24 0.87 -14.02
CA ARG A 73 0.50 1.41 -12.88
C ARG A 73 0.38 2.90 -13.01
N ARG A 74 -0.69 3.43 -12.42
CA ARG A 74 -0.78 4.86 -12.15
C ARG A 74 -0.30 5.11 -10.73
N PHE A 75 0.82 5.81 -10.57
CA PHE A 75 1.39 6.08 -9.26
C PHE A 75 0.39 6.82 -8.36
N ILE A 76 0.25 6.32 -7.14
CA ILE A 76 -0.51 6.98 -6.08
C ILE A 76 0.53 7.57 -5.13
N PRO A 77 0.53 8.89 -4.91
CA PRO A 77 1.36 9.48 -3.88
C PRO A 77 0.99 8.91 -2.51
N SER A 78 1.78 7.97 -2.00
CA SER A 78 1.73 7.56 -0.61
C SER A 78 2.67 8.45 0.18
N ARG A 79 2.16 9.02 1.29
CA ARG A 79 3.06 9.49 2.34
C ARG A 79 3.41 8.25 3.15
N PRO A 80 4.70 7.96 3.41
CA PRO A 80 5.06 6.86 4.30
C PRO A 80 4.29 7.02 5.61
N ALA A 81 3.97 5.89 6.26
CA ALA A 81 3.42 5.94 7.60
C ALA A 81 4.35 6.84 8.42
N ARG A 82 3.80 7.76 9.20
CA ARG A 82 4.64 8.56 10.10
C ARG A 82 5.42 7.54 10.91
N PRO A 83 6.74 7.59 10.81
CA PRO A 83 7.49 6.50 11.35
C PRO A 83 7.40 6.64 12.87
N HIS A 84 7.03 5.54 13.52
CA HIS A 84 6.59 5.58 14.90
C HIS A 84 7.77 5.26 15.82
N PRO A 85 8.00 6.04 16.88
CA PRO A 85 8.94 5.64 17.92
C PRO A 85 8.43 4.38 18.61
N GLY A 86 9.28 3.35 18.72
CA GLY A 86 9.00 2.17 19.54
C GLY A 86 8.67 0.87 18.77
N PRO A 87 8.37 -0.22 19.49
CA PRO A 87 8.35 -1.61 18.98
C PRO A 87 7.16 -1.95 18.08
N ASN A 88 6.21 -1.04 17.90
CA ASN A 88 4.89 -1.38 17.39
C ASN A 88 4.81 -1.13 15.88
N VAL A 89 4.56 -2.20 15.13
CA VAL A 89 4.19 -2.13 13.72
C VAL A 89 2.79 -1.54 13.63
N HIS A 90 2.67 -0.37 12.98
CA HIS A 90 1.38 0.23 12.67
C HIS A 90 1.04 0.02 11.19
N PRO A 91 -0.23 -0.20 10.84
CA PRO A 91 -0.64 -0.29 9.46
C PRO A 91 -0.27 0.98 8.68
N HIS A 92 0.23 0.79 7.47
CA HIS A 92 0.51 1.88 6.54
C HIS A 92 -0.79 2.33 5.87
N HIS A 93 -1.23 3.56 6.14
CA HIS A 93 -2.46 4.13 5.59
C HIS A 93 -2.18 5.03 4.39
N VAL A 94 -2.88 4.78 3.29
CA VAL A 94 -2.75 5.53 2.05
C VAL A 94 -4.11 6.07 1.66
N ASN A 95 -4.22 7.39 1.50
CA ASN A 95 -5.45 8.00 1.01
C ASN A 95 -5.64 7.67 -0.47
N VAL A 96 -6.68 6.89 -0.76
CA VAL A 96 -7.04 6.42 -2.10
C VAL A 96 -8.43 6.90 -2.50
N THR A 97 -8.97 7.91 -1.82
CA THR A 97 -10.34 8.43 -2.01
C THR A 97 -10.63 8.73 -3.47
N GLN A 98 -9.76 9.49 -4.14
CA GLN A 98 -9.94 9.85 -5.55
C GLN A 98 -9.90 8.64 -6.48
N THR A 99 -9.04 7.65 -6.19
CA THR A 99 -8.91 6.43 -6.98
C THR A 99 -10.16 5.57 -6.87
N VAL A 100 -10.65 5.32 -5.65
CA VAL A 100 -11.85 4.52 -5.43
C VAL A 100 -13.10 5.22 -5.96
N ASN A 101 -13.17 6.54 -5.85
CA ASN A 101 -14.25 7.30 -6.47
C ASN A 101 -14.27 7.11 -7.99
N ALA A 102 -13.10 7.12 -8.63
CA ALA A 102 -12.99 6.88 -10.06
C ALA A 102 -13.43 5.46 -10.48
N TRP A 103 -13.20 4.45 -9.63
CA TRP A 103 -13.68 3.07 -9.81
C TRP A 103 -15.20 2.97 -9.75
N LEU A 104 -15.83 3.55 -8.71
CA LEU A 104 -17.28 3.48 -8.54
C LEU A 104 -18.04 4.25 -9.63
N HIS A 105 -17.44 5.30 -10.20
CA HIS A 105 -17.99 6.02 -11.36
C HIS A 105 -17.63 5.39 -12.71
N GLY A 106 -16.94 4.25 -12.74
CA GLY A 106 -16.59 3.54 -13.97
C GLY A 106 -15.56 4.25 -14.86
N THR A 107 -14.92 5.33 -14.37
CA THR A 107 -13.91 6.08 -15.13
C THR A 107 -12.53 5.43 -15.11
N ARG A 108 -12.31 4.48 -14.19
CA ARG A 108 -11.11 3.66 -14.12
C ARG A 108 -11.47 2.21 -13.82
N PRO A 109 -11.00 1.24 -14.62
CA PRO A 109 -11.27 -0.18 -14.41
C PRO A 109 -10.29 -0.82 -13.42
N ASN A 110 -10.50 -2.11 -13.12
CA ASN A 110 -9.61 -3.04 -12.40
C ASN A 110 -9.70 -3.08 -10.87
N ASN A 111 -10.19 -2.05 -10.19
CA ASN A 111 -10.45 -2.07 -8.73
C ASN A 111 -9.29 -2.64 -7.89
N GLY A 112 -8.04 -2.31 -8.21
CA GLY A 112 -6.92 -2.83 -7.43
C GLY A 112 -5.67 -1.99 -7.46
N PHE A 113 -4.75 -2.38 -6.59
CA PHE A 113 -3.48 -1.72 -6.39
C PHE A 113 -2.32 -2.67 -6.64
N THR A 114 -1.22 -2.09 -7.11
CA THR A 114 0.10 -2.68 -7.16
C THR A 114 0.92 -2.13 -6.00
N ILE A 115 1.64 -3.01 -5.31
CA ILE A 115 2.55 -2.67 -4.22
C ILE A 115 3.92 -3.21 -4.61
N THR A 116 4.93 -2.35 -4.60
CA THR A 116 6.29 -2.73 -4.97
C THR A 116 7.26 -2.26 -3.89
N PRO A 117 8.05 -3.16 -3.30
CA PRO A 117 9.11 -2.77 -2.40
C PRO A 117 10.20 -2.03 -3.18
N ASP A 118 10.65 -0.90 -2.65
CA ASP A 118 11.92 -0.30 -3.03
C ASP A 118 13.04 -1.05 -2.29
N MET A 119 13.54 -2.11 -2.92
CA MET A 119 14.59 -2.96 -2.32
C MET A 119 15.87 -2.17 -2.00
N THR A 120 16.16 -1.09 -2.74
CA THR A 120 17.32 -0.23 -2.46
C THR A 120 17.11 0.54 -1.16
N ARG A 121 15.93 1.14 -0.96
CA ARG A 121 15.61 1.84 0.28
C ARG A 121 15.40 0.89 1.46
N ALA A 122 14.77 -0.27 1.23
CA ALA A 122 14.60 -1.29 2.26
C ALA A 122 15.95 -1.79 2.78
N LEU A 123 16.90 -2.05 1.87
CA LEU A 123 18.26 -2.46 2.25
C LEU A 123 19.02 -1.33 2.95
N ALA A 124 18.87 -0.08 2.50
CA ALA A 124 19.47 1.07 3.16
C ALA A 124 18.93 1.28 4.59
N ALA A 125 17.62 1.09 4.81
CA ALA A 125 17.02 1.12 6.14
C ALA A 125 17.52 -0.04 7.03
N PHE A 126 17.63 -1.26 6.48
CA PHE A 126 18.17 -2.41 7.20
C PHE A 126 19.63 -2.19 7.66
N HIS A 127 20.45 -1.56 6.82
CA HIS A 127 21.84 -1.26 7.14
C HIS A 127 22.05 0.03 7.93
N ALA A 128 20.99 0.78 8.26
CA ALA A 128 21.14 1.99 9.07
C ALA A 128 21.68 1.62 10.48
N THR A 129 22.67 2.37 10.93
CA THR A 129 23.35 2.20 12.23
C THR A 129 22.78 3.12 13.31
N ASP A 130 21.85 3.98 12.93
CA ASP A 130 21.26 4.99 13.81
C ASP A 130 20.31 4.25 14.78
N HIS A 131 20.79 4.05 16.01
CA HIS A 131 19.99 3.53 17.11
C HIS A 131 18.96 4.61 17.54
N ASP A 132 17.77 4.19 17.98
CA ASP A 132 16.58 5.02 18.22
C ASP A 132 15.88 5.56 16.95
N GLY A 133 16.20 4.96 15.80
CA GLY A 133 15.57 5.28 14.52
C GLY A 133 14.15 4.73 14.40
N PHE A 134 13.68 4.67 13.17
CA PHE A 134 12.30 4.30 12.86
C PHE A 134 12.14 2.83 12.45
N MET A 135 10.99 2.21 12.74
CA MET A 135 10.64 0.93 12.13
C MET A 135 9.94 1.19 10.79
N CYS A 136 10.59 0.80 9.70
CA CYS A 136 10.03 0.90 8.36
C CYS A 136 9.23 -0.37 8.05
N ASP A 137 8.01 -0.21 7.56
CA ASP A 137 7.21 -1.34 7.10
C ASP A 137 7.79 -1.87 5.78
N ALA A 138 8.61 -2.91 5.85
CA ALA A 138 9.37 -3.44 4.71
C ALA A 138 8.60 -4.50 3.89
N GLY A 139 7.37 -4.80 4.29
CA GLY A 139 6.51 -5.76 3.62
C GLY A 139 5.04 -5.48 3.92
N PHE A 140 4.19 -6.38 3.45
CA PHE A 140 2.80 -6.45 3.91
C PHE A 140 2.35 -7.90 3.80
N SER A 141 1.42 -8.28 4.65
CA SER A 141 0.76 -9.60 4.62
C SER A 141 -0.73 -9.47 4.34
N HIS A 142 -1.31 -8.32 4.67
CA HIS A 142 -2.72 -8.01 4.53
C HIS A 142 -2.88 -6.63 3.90
N ALA A 143 -3.93 -6.49 3.09
CA ALA A 143 -4.34 -5.22 2.51
C ALA A 143 -5.85 -5.05 2.72
N THR A 144 -6.24 -3.99 3.41
CA THR A 144 -7.64 -3.67 3.73
C THR A 144 -8.01 -2.37 3.05
N LEU A 145 -9.16 -2.35 2.36
CA LEU A 145 -9.74 -1.11 1.83
C LEU A 145 -10.86 -0.66 2.76
N VAL A 146 -10.62 0.40 3.53
CA VAL A 146 -11.61 1.01 4.41
C VAL A 146 -12.33 2.11 3.64
N LEU A 147 -13.63 1.94 3.45
CA LEU A 147 -14.47 2.85 2.67
C LEU A 147 -15.54 3.48 3.54
N ASN A 148 -15.58 4.82 3.56
CA ASN A 148 -16.70 5.57 4.13
C ASN A 148 -17.55 6.09 2.98
N VAL A 149 -18.77 5.57 2.87
CA VAL A 149 -19.72 5.94 1.84
C VAL A 149 -20.89 6.74 2.40
N LEU A 150 -21.32 7.73 1.65
CA LEU A 150 -22.55 8.48 1.90
C LEU A 150 -23.63 7.92 0.96
N VAL A 151 -24.65 7.31 1.55
CA VAL A 151 -25.80 6.80 0.81
C VAL A 151 -26.87 7.89 0.84
N PRO A 152 -27.31 8.42 -0.32
CA PRO A 152 -28.43 9.35 -0.35
C PRO A 152 -29.67 8.69 0.27
N ALA A 153 -30.37 9.42 1.15
CA ALA A 153 -31.70 9.00 1.57
C ALA A 153 -32.59 9.02 0.32
N GLY A 154 -33.16 7.85 -0.01
CA GLY A 154 -34.09 7.70 -1.13
C GLY A 154 -35.41 8.42 -0.90
#